data_AF-A0A7S2CFY0-F1
#
_entry.id   AF-A0A7S2CFY0-F1
#
_cell.length_a   1.000
_cell.length_b   1.000
_cell.length_c   1.000
_cell.angle_alpha   90.00
_cell.angle_beta   90.00
_cell.angle_gamma   90.00
#
_symmetry.space_group_name_H-M   'P 1'
#
loop_
_entity.id
_entity.type
_entity.pdbx_description
1 polymer ?
#
loop_
_entity_poly.entity_id
_entity_poly.type
_entity_poly.pdbx_seq_one_letter_code
_entity_poly.pdbx_strand_id
1 'polypeptide(L)'
;LGDGFFHADPHPGNIFVLETGEVGLIDFGQVKGVSEDSRRTLAKVMVALADRQSDQNPEDLKRIGDLALELGVNFKENAQPEAPAATAMWLFDGSVTSLPGGYDMGDLSPDSPLKDLKSFPQDLVLVGRNTVLIKGIAARLGVTWSLAQQWAPIARQLLLDGGEGLIV
;
A
#
# COMPACT_ATOMS: atom_id res chain seq x y z
N LEU A 1 35.25 -8.73 8.51
CA LEU A 1 34.14 -7.76 8.62
C LEU A 1 34.56 -6.54 7.80
N GLY A 2 34.36 -6.62 6.48
CA GLY A 2 34.83 -5.62 5.54
C GLY A 2 33.97 -5.68 4.27
N ASP A 3 33.61 -4.48 3.81
CA ASP A 3 33.10 -4.10 2.49
C ASP A 3 31.66 -4.55 2.13
N GLY A 4 30.71 -3.69 1.74
CA GLY A 4 30.75 -2.28 1.37
C GLY A 4 29.33 -1.69 1.23
N PHE A 5 29.30 -0.37 1.04
CA PHE A 5 28.15 0.54 1.02
C PHE A 5 27.12 0.30 -0.10
N PHE A 6 25.89 0.76 0.10
CA PHE A 6 25.28 1.69 -0.86
C PHE A 6 24.40 2.75 -0.16
N HIS A 7 24.79 4.00 -0.39
CA HIS A 7 24.06 5.22 -0.07
C HIS A 7 23.49 5.73 -1.40
N ALA A 8 22.18 5.83 -1.52
CA ALA A 8 21.51 6.56 -2.59
C ALA A 8 20.46 7.46 -1.95
N ASP A 9 20.98 8.51 -1.32
CA ASP A 9 20.31 9.73 -0.86
C ASP A 9 19.13 9.57 0.13
N PRO A 10 19.34 9.86 1.42
CA PRO A 10 18.31 9.85 2.44
C PRO A 10 17.60 11.22 2.43
N HIS A 11 16.29 11.25 2.23
CA HIS A 11 15.49 12.31 2.86
C HIS A 11 14.80 11.71 4.08
N PRO A 12 15.44 11.75 5.26
CA PRO A 12 14.92 11.24 6.52
C PRO A 12 14.00 12.28 7.18
N GLY A 13 13.20 13.02 6.40
CA GLY A 13 12.33 14.05 6.94
C GLY A 13 11.08 13.50 7.63
N ASN A 14 10.71 12.24 7.36
CA ASN A 14 9.34 11.79 7.56
C ASN A 14 9.17 10.59 8.50
N ILE A 15 10.21 10.06 9.15
CA ILE A 15 10.07 8.90 10.05
C ILE A 15 10.83 9.19 11.34
N PHE A 16 10.09 9.49 12.41
CA PHE A 16 10.62 9.51 13.78
C PHE A 16 10.16 8.25 14.51
N VAL A 17 11.11 7.54 15.13
CA VAL A 17 10.81 6.50 16.12
C VAL A 17 10.71 7.20 17.47
N LEU A 18 9.53 7.20 18.07
CA LEU A 18 9.30 7.73 19.42
C LEU A 18 9.90 6.78 20.46
N GLU A 19 10.25 7.29 21.64
CA GLU A 19 10.88 6.52 22.74
C GLU A 19 10.00 5.34 23.23
N THR A 20 8.73 5.27 22.80
CA THR A 20 7.76 4.20 23.05
C THR A 20 7.77 3.07 22.00
N GLY A 21 8.53 3.20 20.91
CA GLY A 21 8.56 2.23 19.79
C GLY A 21 7.53 2.49 18.69
N GLU A 22 6.82 3.62 18.74
CA GLU A 22 5.86 4.03 17.72
C GLU A 22 6.55 4.81 16.58
N VAL A 23 6.11 4.60 15.34
CA VAL A 23 6.60 5.31 14.16
C VAL A 23 5.68 6.50 13.85
N GLY A 24 6.17 7.72 14.06
CA GLY A 24 5.49 8.96 13.67
C GLY A 24 5.90 9.41 12.27
N LEU A 25 4.92 9.59 11.38
CA LEU A 25 5.11 10.21 10.06
C LEU A 25 4.75 11.70 10.13
N ILE A 26 5.74 12.61 10.13
CA ILE A 26 5.50 14.06 10.05
C ILE A 26 6.57 14.75 9.20
N ASP A 27 6.20 15.09 7.96
CA ASP A 27 6.73 16.21 7.16
C ASP A 27 5.82 16.44 5.94
N PHE A 28 4.99 17.48 6.05
CA PHE A 28 4.02 17.96 5.05
C PHE A 28 4.56 19.17 4.24
N GLY A 29 5.88 19.34 4.10
CA GLY A 29 6.46 20.50 3.41
C GLY A 29 6.22 20.59 1.88
N GLN A 30 5.78 19.50 1.22
CA GLN A 30 5.55 19.46 -0.24
C GLN A 30 4.25 18.75 -0.65
N VAL A 31 3.40 18.37 0.32
CA VAL A 31 2.17 17.63 0.07
C VAL A 31 1.05 18.64 -0.22
N LYS A 32 0.75 18.88 -1.50
CA LYS A 32 -0.66 19.13 -1.87
C LYS A 32 -1.44 17.96 -1.27
N GLY A 33 -2.28 18.22 -0.27
CA GLY A 33 -2.99 17.20 0.50
C GLY A 33 -3.59 16.12 -0.40
N VAL A 34 -3.43 14.85 -0.01
CA VAL A 34 -4.17 13.73 -0.62
C VAL A 34 -5.65 14.11 -0.62
N SER A 35 -6.27 14.12 -1.80
CA SER A 35 -7.64 14.62 -1.95
C SER A 35 -8.61 13.83 -1.05
N GLU A 36 -9.75 14.43 -0.67
CA GLU A 36 -10.76 13.67 0.11
C GLU A 36 -11.20 12.40 -0.61
N ASP A 37 -11.38 12.48 -1.92
CA ASP A 37 -11.74 11.33 -2.75
C ASP A 37 -10.64 10.26 -2.70
N SER A 38 -9.37 10.64 -2.92
CA SER A 38 -8.24 9.70 -2.83
C SER A 38 -8.12 9.07 -1.44
N ARG A 39 -8.37 9.83 -0.35
CA ARG A 39 -8.39 9.30 1.02
C ARG A 39 -9.51 8.29 1.23
N ARG A 40 -10.73 8.58 0.74
CA ARG A 40 -11.88 7.67 0.82
C ARG A 40 -11.63 6.41 -0.02
N THR A 41 -11.12 6.54 -1.23
CA THR A 41 -10.80 5.38 -2.09
C THR A 41 -9.68 4.54 -1.48
N LEU A 42 -8.64 5.16 -0.93
CA LEU A 42 -7.58 4.44 -0.19
C LEU A 42 -8.14 3.69 1.02
N ALA A 43 -9.06 4.31 1.78
CA ALA A 43 -9.74 3.64 2.89
C ALA A 43 -10.55 2.42 2.41
N LYS A 44 -11.28 2.53 1.28
CA LYS A 44 -11.97 1.39 0.67
C LYS A 44 -10.98 0.28 0.26
N VAL A 45 -9.81 0.63 -0.28
CA VAL A 45 -8.75 -0.35 -0.60
C VAL A 45 -8.29 -1.09 0.65
N MET A 46 -7.99 -0.37 1.74
CA MET A 46 -7.55 -0.99 3.00
C MET A 46 -8.60 -1.97 3.54
N VAL A 47 -9.88 -1.57 3.53
CA VAL A 47 -10.98 -2.44 3.99
C VAL A 47 -11.17 -3.64 3.06
N ALA A 48 -11.17 -3.43 1.74
CA ALA A 48 -11.32 -4.52 0.77
C ALA A 48 -10.19 -5.55 0.87
N LEU A 49 -8.95 -5.09 1.08
CA LEU A 49 -7.84 -5.98 1.38
C LEU A 49 -8.07 -6.71 2.70
N ALA A 50 -8.35 -6.00 3.79
CA ALA A 50 -8.45 -6.61 5.11
C ALA A 50 -9.59 -7.63 5.24
N ASP A 51 -10.71 -7.41 4.55
CA ASP A 51 -11.92 -8.24 4.59
C ASP A 51 -11.94 -9.35 3.51
N ARG A 52 -10.92 -9.43 2.65
CA ARG A 52 -10.89 -10.45 1.59
C ARG A 52 -10.98 -11.85 2.18
N GLN A 53 -11.76 -12.71 1.52
CA GLN A 53 -11.97 -14.09 1.97
C GLN A 53 -10.77 -14.98 1.63
N SER A 54 -10.10 -14.68 0.52
CA SER A 54 -8.94 -15.42 0.03
C SER A 54 -8.12 -14.53 -0.91
N ASP A 55 -6.82 -14.78 -0.97
CA ASP A 55 -5.90 -14.15 -1.94
C ASP A 55 -6.29 -14.45 -3.41
N GLN A 56 -7.16 -15.43 -3.66
CA GLN A 56 -7.58 -15.87 -5.00
C GLN A 56 -9.10 -15.77 -5.23
N ASN A 57 -9.86 -15.13 -4.33
CA ASN A 57 -11.30 -14.96 -4.52
C ASN A 57 -11.57 -13.97 -5.69
N PRO A 58 -12.28 -14.37 -6.76
CA PRO A 58 -12.45 -13.51 -7.93
C PRO A 58 -13.19 -12.19 -7.67
N GLU A 59 -14.16 -12.19 -6.75
CA GLU A 59 -14.95 -10.99 -6.42
C GLU A 59 -14.10 -9.98 -5.64
N ASP A 60 -13.30 -10.46 -4.68
CA ASP A 60 -12.36 -9.64 -3.92
C ASP A 60 -11.29 -9.05 -4.83
N LEU A 61 -10.70 -9.88 -5.69
CA LEU A 61 -9.68 -9.44 -6.66
C LEU A 61 -10.23 -8.38 -7.60
N LYS A 62 -11.44 -8.59 -8.14
CA LYS A 62 -12.09 -7.60 -8.99
C LYS A 62 -12.31 -6.28 -8.22
N ARG A 63 -12.85 -6.35 -7.01
CA ARG A 63 -13.11 -5.16 -6.18
C ARG A 63 -11.85 -4.39 -5.84
N ILE A 64 -10.79 -5.08 -5.42
CA ILE A 64 -9.50 -4.46 -5.09
C ILE A 64 -8.89 -3.83 -6.35
N GLY A 65 -8.95 -4.53 -7.48
CA GLY A 65 -8.44 -4.03 -8.75
C GLY A 65 -9.16 -2.77 -9.22
N ASP A 66 -10.50 -2.77 -9.19
CA ASP A 66 -11.33 -1.62 -9.54
C ASP A 66 -11.00 -0.40 -8.66
N LEU A 67 -10.83 -0.60 -7.35
CA LEU A 67 -10.44 0.46 -6.42
C LEU A 67 -9.02 0.98 -6.65
N ALA A 68 -8.07 0.12 -7.03
CA ALA A 68 -6.71 0.55 -7.38
C ALA A 68 -6.71 1.45 -8.64
N LEU A 69 -7.55 1.13 -9.62
CA LEU A 69 -7.76 1.98 -10.80
C LEU A 69 -8.46 3.29 -10.43
N GLU A 70 -9.49 3.26 -9.58
CA GLU A 70 -10.18 4.46 -9.05
C GLU A 70 -9.20 5.39 -8.31
N LEU A 71 -8.22 4.82 -7.62
CA LEU A 71 -7.16 5.55 -6.92
C LEU A 71 -6.16 6.25 -7.87
N GLY A 72 -6.23 5.96 -9.17
CA GLY A 72 -5.38 6.56 -10.20
C GLY A 72 -4.10 5.78 -10.50
N VAL A 73 -4.02 4.51 -10.07
CA VAL A 73 -2.93 3.62 -10.47
C VAL A 73 -3.17 3.17 -11.91
N ASN A 74 -2.23 3.45 -12.80
CA ASN A 74 -2.35 3.07 -14.22
C ASN A 74 -1.37 1.98 -14.58
N PHE A 75 -1.79 1.09 -15.47
CA PHE A 75 -1.03 -0.07 -15.94
C PHE A 75 -0.71 0.04 -17.42
N LYS A 76 0.25 -0.77 -17.89
CA LYS A 76 0.59 -0.90 -19.30
C LYS A 76 -0.57 -1.53 -20.07
N GLU A 77 -0.65 -1.25 -21.38
CA GLU A 77 -1.73 -1.78 -22.23
C GLU A 77 -1.73 -3.31 -22.33
N ASN A 78 -0.55 -3.93 -22.19
CA ASN A 78 -0.36 -5.37 -22.21
C ASN A 78 -0.30 -5.99 -20.81
N ALA A 79 -0.68 -5.25 -19.77
CA ALA A 79 -0.67 -5.76 -18.40
C ALA A 79 -1.69 -6.88 -18.20
N GLN A 80 -1.41 -7.82 -17.30
CA GLN A 80 -2.38 -8.86 -16.97
C GLN A 80 -3.63 -8.26 -16.28
N PRO A 81 -4.83 -8.84 -16.46
CA PRO A 81 -6.05 -8.37 -15.80
C PRO A 81 -5.94 -8.25 -14.27
N GLU A 82 -5.14 -9.12 -13.66
CA GLU A 82 -4.92 -9.18 -12.22
C GLU A 82 -3.90 -8.15 -11.71
N ALA A 83 -3.18 -7.44 -12.58
CA ALA A 83 -2.13 -6.49 -12.21
C ALA A 83 -2.58 -5.43 -11.19
N PRO A 84 -3.79 -4.83 -11.30
CA PRO A 84 -4.28 -3.88 -10.31
C PRO A 84 -4.43 -4.48 -8.91
N ALA A 85 -5.04 -5.66 -8.81
CA ALA A 85 -5.23 -6.34 -7.54
C ALA A 85 -3.90 -6.82 -6.96
N ALA A 86 -3.06 -7.43 -7.79
CA ALA A 86 -1.73 -7.89 -7.41
C ALA A 86 -0.85 -6.75 -6.88
N THR A 87 -0.91 -5.57 -7.51
CA THR A 87 -0.15 -4.39 -7.07
C THR A 87 -0.63 -3.88 -5.71
N ALA A 88 -1.95 -3.78 -5.50
CA ALA A 88 -2.51 -3.36 -4.22
C ALA A 88 -2.20 -4.35 -3.09
N MET A 89 -2.34 -5.65 -3.37
CA MET A 89 -1.98 -6.73 -2.44
C MET A 89 -0.49 -6.70 -2.10
N TRP A 90 0.38 -6.66 -3.12
CA TRP A 90 1.83 -6.60 -2.93
C TRP A 90 2.25 -5.36 -2.12
N LEU A 91 1.64 -4.20 -2.40
CA LEU A 91 2.01 -2.94 -1.77
C LEU A 91 1.53 -2.86 -0.33
N PHE A 92 0.25 -3.16 -0.07
CA PHE A 92 -0.40 -2.81 1.18
C PHE A 92 -0.62 -3.99 2.12
N ASP A 93 -0.41 -5.22 1.67
CA ASP A 93 -0.64 -6.39 2.51
C ASP A 93 0.51 -7.39 2.50
N GLY A 94 1.36 -7.30 3.52
CA GLY A 94 2.45 -8.27 3.71
C GLY A 94 2.01 -9.61 4.32
N SER A 95 0.72 -9.85 4.59
CA SER A 95 0.22 -11.16 4.99
C SER A 95 -0.24 -12.04 3.82
N VAL A 96 -0.23 -11.52 2.59
CA VAL A 96 -0.58 -12.32 1.40
C VAL A 96 0.44 -13.45 1.21
N THR A 97 -0.08 -14.62 0.87
CA THR A 97 0.71 -15.85 0.66
C THR A 97 0.98 -16.11 -0.81
N SER A 98 0.10 -15.59 -1.68
CA SER A 98 0.21 -15.67 -3.13
C SER A 98 -0.40 -14.42 -3.74
N LEU A 99 0.16 -13.95 -4.86
CA LEU A 99 -0.46 -12.92 -5.67
C LEU A 99 -1.32 -13.55 -6.78
N PRO A 100 -2.40 -12.89 -7.20
CA PRO A 100 -3.20 -13.35 -8.34
C PRO A 100 -2.41 -13.24 -9.65
N GLY A 101 -2.84 -13.92 -10.73
CA GLY A 101 -2.20 -13.81 -12.05
C GLY A 101 -0.78 -14.39 -12.15
N GLY A 102 -0.35 -15.20 -11.18
CA GLY A 102 0.98 -15.81 -11.18
C GLY A 102 2.13 -14.84 -10.87
N TYR A 103 1.83 -13.64 -10.39
CA TYR A 103 2.85 -12.66 -9.98
C TYR A 103 3.67 -13.17 -8.79
N ASP A 104 4.95 -12.80 -8.77
CA ASP A 104 5.88 -13.05 -7.68
C ASP A 104 5.91 -11.87 -6.69
N MET A 105 6.14 -12.20 -5.43
CA MET A 105 6.18 -11.23 -4.33
C MET A 105 7.47 -10.38 -4.30
N GLY A 106 8.52 -10.82 -4.99
CA GLY A 106 9.81 -10.16 -5.04
C GLY A 106 9.79 -8.91 -5.91
N ASP A 107 10.21 -7.78 -5.31
CA ASP A 107 10.26 -6.46 -5.95
C ASP A 107 11.12 -6.44 -7.23
N LEU A 108 12.15 -7.29 -7.27
CA LEU A 108 13.10 -7.42 -8.39
C LEU A 108 12.77 -8.59 -9.33
N SER A 109 11.71 -9.34 -9.06
CA SER A 109 11.31 -10.46 -9.89
C SER A 109 10.93 -9.98 -11.30
N PRO A 110 11.28 -10.76 -12.36
CA PRO A 110 10.73 -10.54 -13.70
C PRO A 110 9.20 -10.53 -13.71
N ASP A 111 8.59 -11.33 -12.83
CA ASP A 111 7.15 -11.48 -12.69
C ASP A 111 6.61 -10.65 -11.52
N SER A 112 7.23 -9.52 -11.20
CA SER A 112 6.70 -8.58 -10.20
C SER A 112 5.52 -7.79 -10.79
N PRO A 113 4.43 -7.55 -10.04
CA PRO A 113 3.31 -6.73 -10.53
C PRO A 113 3.73 -5.28 -10.82
N LEU A 114 4.84 -4.82 -10.21
CA LEU A 114 5.43 -3.51 -10.50
C LEU A 114 5.93 -3.36 -11.95
N LYS A 115 6.21 -4.47 -12.65
CA LYS A 115 6.62 -4.43 -14.05
C LYS A 115 5.48 -3.97 -14.95
N ASP A 116 4.23 -4.18 -14.55
CA ASP A 116 3.05 -3.79 -15.32
C ASP A 116 2.54 -2.40 -14.97
N LEU A 117 3.08 -1.78 -13.91
CA LEU A 117 2.77 -0.42 -13.52
C LEU A 117 3.26 0.59 -14.59
N LYS A 118 2.36 1.44 -15.07
CA LYS A 118 2.64 2.55 -15.99
C LYS A 118 2.82 3.86 -15.25
N SER A 119 1.97 4.14 -14.27
CA SER A 119 2.11 5.32 -13.40
C SER A 119 1.45 5.11 -12.06
N PHE A 120 2.00 5.74 -11.02
CA PHE A 120 1.41 5.79 -9.68
C PHE A 120 1.00 7.24 -9.34
N PRO A 121 -0.13 7.45 -8.66
CA PRO A 121 -0.61 8.78 -8.27
C PRO A 121 0.41 9.51 -7.39
N GLN A 122 0.78 10.74 -7.77
CA GLN A 122 1.87 11.49 -7.15
C GLN A 122 1.64 11.83 -5.68
N ASP A 123 0.40 12.13 -5.31
CA ASP A 123 -0.03 12.42 -3.95
C ASP A 123 0.08 11.21 -3.01
N LEU A 124 0.14 10.00 -3.56
CA LEU A 124 0.29 8.77 -2.77
C LEU A 124 1.71 8.20 -2.79
N VAL A 125 2.64 8.78 -3.54
CA VAL A 125 4.03 8.28 -3.65
C VAL A 125 4.69 8.16 -2.27
N LEU A 126 4.46 9.13 -1.38
CA LEU A 126 5.02 9.09 -0.03
C LEU A 126 4.42 7.94 0.79
N VAL A 127 3.12 7.69 0.67
CA VAL A 127 2.44 6.54 1.31
C VAL A 127 3.03 5.23 0.81
N GLY A 128 3.18 5.08 -0.51
CA GLY A 128 3.79 3.90 -1.12
C GLY A 128 5.23 3.67 -0.64
N ARG A 129 6.07 4.72 -0.64
CA ARG A 129 7.46 4.63 -0.16
C ARG A 129 7.54 4.20 1.30
N ASN A 130 6.76 4.83 2.19
CA ASN A 130 6.77 4.48 3.60
C ASN A 130 6.29 3.05 3.83
N THR A 131 5.31 2.59 3.06
CA THR A 131 4.82 1.21 3.12
C THR A 131 5.92 0.22 2.76
N VAL A 132 6.64 0.45 1.65
CA VAL A 132 7.77 -0.41 1.23
C VAL A 132 8.89 -0.42 2.27
N LEU A 133 9.21 0.72 2.88
CA LEU A 133 10.22 0.82 3.94
C LEU A 133 9.83 0.01 5.18
N ILE A 134 8.61 0.19 5.70
CA ILE A 134 8.12 -0.53 6.88
C ILE A 134 8.04 -2.03 6.59
N LYS A 135 7.51 -2.42 5.42
CA LYS A 135 7.46 -3.81 4.96
C LYS A 135 8.87 -4.43 4.90
N GLY A 136 9.85 -3.70 4.36
CA GLY A 136 11.23 -4.17 4.28
C GLY A 136 11.89 -4.36 5.66
N ILE A 137 11.59 -3.49 6.62
CA ILE A 137 12.04 -3.65 8.02
C ILE A 137 11.36 -4.87 8.65
N ALA A 138 10.04 -4.99 8.52
CA ALA A 138 9.28 -6.11 9.09
C ALA A 138 9.78 -7.47 8.56
N ALA A 139 10.03 -7.57 7.25
CA ALA A 139 10.58 -8.76 6.63
C ALA A 139 11.96 -9.14 7.20
N ARG A 140 12.85 -8.16 7.43
CA ARG A 140 14.17 -8.40 8.05
C ARG A 140 14.08 -8.85 9.51
N LEU A 141 13.04 -8.44 10.21
CA LEU A 141 12.75 -8.85 11.58
C LEU A 141 11.97 -10.16 11.68
N GLY A 142 11.58 -10.77 10.54
CA GLY A 142 10.74 -11.97 10.51
C GLY A 142 9.31 -11.71 10.99
N VAL A 143 8.85 -10.46 10.92
CA VAL A 143 7.50 -10.03 11.34
C VAL A 143 6.60 -9.93 10.12
N THR A 144 5.50 -10.70 10.13
CA THR A 144 4.42 -10.51 9.16
C THR A 144 3.69 -9.21 9.47
N TRP A 145 3.79 -8.22 8.58
CA TRP A 145 3.15 -6.92 8.74
C TRP A 145 2.31 -6.57 7.52
N SER A 146 1.09 -6.08 7.78
CA SER A 146 0.12 -5.73 6.74
C SER A 146 -0.44 -4.34 7.04
N LEU A 147 -0.17 -3.37 6.14
CA LEU A 147 -0.71 -2.02 6.30
C LEU A 147 -2.25 -2.07 6.28
N ALA A 148 -2.83 -2.83 5.36
CA ALA A 148 -4.27 -3.01 5.25
C ALA A 148 -4.90 -3.46 6.57
N GLN A 149 -4.32 -4.47 7.24
CA GLN A 149 -4.83 -4.95 8.52
C GLN A 149 -4.68 -3.91 9.64
N GLN A 150 -3.56 -3.19 9.69
CA GLN A 150 -3.34 -2.15 10.70
C GLN A 150 -4.28 -0.95 10.52
N TRP A 151 -4.58 -0.58 9.27
CA TRP A 151 -5.37 0.61 8.94
C TRP A 151 -6.87 0.34 8.82
N ALA A 152 -7.30 -0.91 8.67
CA ALA A 152 -8.71 -1.25 8.49
C ALA A 152 -9.65 -0.65 9.57
N PRO A 153 -9.32 -0.63 10.88
CA PRO A 153 -10.19 -0.01 11.89
C PRO A 153 -10.41 1.50 11.64
N ILE A 154 -9.34 2.24 11.33
CA ILE A 154 -9.39 3.68 11.06
C ILE A 154 -10.10 3.95 9.73
N ALA A 155 -9.81 3.14 8.71
CA ALA A 155 -10.45 3.24 7.41
C ALA A 155 -11.97 3.01 7.50
N ARG A 156 -12.43 2.06 8.32
CA ARG A 156 -13.86 1.84 8.57
C ARG A 156 -14.49 3.06 9.24
N GLN A 157 -13.86 3.63 10.27
CA GLN A 157 -14.36 4.84 10.93
C GLN A 157 -14.51 6.01 9.93
N LEU A 158 -13.48 6.26 9.12
CA LEU A 158 -13.52 7.32 8.11
C LEU A 158 -14.67 7.12 7.09
N LEU A 159 -14.96 5.88 6.71
CA LEU A 159 -16.05 5.57 5.79
C LEU A 159 -17.43 5.70 6.44
N LEU A 160 -17.55 5.52 7.76
CA LEU A 160 -18.78 5.73 8.53
C LEU A 160 -19.04 7.22 8.78
N ASP A 161 -18.03 7.96 9.25
CA ASP A 161 -18.11 9.40 9.55
C ASP A 161 -18.33 10.24 8.28
N GLY A 162 -17.89 9.70 7.15
CA GLY A 162 -18.14 10.28 5.84
C GLY A 162 -19.55 10.02 5.29
N GLY A 163 -20.42 9.33 6.03
CA GLY A 163 -21.81 9.02 5.71
C GLY A 163 -22.84 9.73 6.61
N GLU A 164 -22.51 10.05 7.86
CA GLU A 164 -23.32 10.87 8.76
C GLU A 164 -22.41 11.68 9.68
N GLY A 165 -22.75 12.96 9.88
CA GLY A 165 -21.93 13.91 10.61
C GLY A 165 -21.60 13.46 12.03
N LEU A 166 -20.42 13.88 12.50
CA LEU A 166 -20.03 13.87 13.90
C LEU A 166 -21.15 14.47 14.76
N ILE A 167 -21.88 13.61 15.48
CA ILE A 167 -22.47 13.94 16.77
C ILE A 167 -21.93 12.91 17.76
N VAL A 168 -20.84 13.27 18.44
CA VAL A 168 -20.72 13.16 19.90
C VAL A 168 -19.89 14.34 20.39
#